data_AF-A0A1H4W0L5-F1
#
_entry.id   AF-A0A1H4W0L5-F1
#
_cell.length_a   1.000
_cell.length_b   1.000
_cell.length_c   1.000
_cell.angle_alpha   90.00
_cell.angle_beta   90.00
_cell.angle_gamma   90.00
#
_symmetry.space_group_name_H-M   'P 1'
#
loop_
_entity.id
_entity.type
_entity.pdbx_description
1 polymer ?
#
loop_
_entity_poly.entity_id
_entity_poly.type
_entity_poly.pdbx_seq_one_letter_code
_entity_poly.pdbx_strand_id
1 'polypeptide(L)'
;MAMWDRIKDQAKGLQQQAQGARGAGGHGRPGTGSGGHGRSGGGSKAQLVSTLKSQLTSLKTELKSGAYRDASMAMCALVAAADGNVDPAERQHVESLILNNDVLQNFPSEQLRQRFNKHVDQMSFNFQQGKAEALQEIAKAAKKPTEARAVVQTGFVVAGADGYIAPAEEQVLREACSVLGLSAQEFGL
;
A
#
# COMPACT_ATOMS: atom_id res chain seq x y z
N MET A 1 -21.25 -5.44 -14.63
CA MET A 1 -21.52 -3.97 -14.68
C MET A 1 -22.47 -3.46 -13.57
N ALA A 2 -22.67 -4.16 -12.44
CA ALA A 2 -23.70 -3.79 -11.46
C ALA A 2 -23.23 -3.56 -10.00
N MET A 3 -21.92 -3.49 -9.74
CA MET A 3 -21.38 -3.28 -8.37
C MET A 3 -21.03 -1.82 -8.08
N TRP A 4 -20.68 -1.04 -9.11
CA TRP A 4 -20.26 0.35 -8.99
C TRP A 4 -21.40 1.35 -8.74
N ASP A 5 -22.62 1.02 -9.18
CA ASP A 5 -23.79 1.88 -8.99
C ASP A 5 -24.24 1.92 -7.53
N ARG A 6 -24.13 0.76 -6.85
CA ARG A 6 -24.53 0.58 -5.44
C ARG A 6 -23.64 1.33 -4.44
N ILE A 7 -22.36 1.49 -4.76
CA ILE A 7 -21.40 2.24 -3.94
C ILE A 7 -21.65 3.75 -4.07
N LYS A 8 -22.05 4.21 -5.26
CA LYS A 8 -22.35 5.62 -5.51
C LYS A 8 -23.65 6.05 -4.84
N ASP A 9 -24.62 5.13 -4.72
CA ASP A 9 -25.88 5.38 -4.01
C ASP A 9 -25.70 5.47 -2.48
N GLN A 10 -24.82 4.64 -1.89
CA GLN A 10 -24.49 4.74 -0.45
C GLN A 10 -23.80 6.06 -0.08
N ALA A 11 -23.00 6.64 -0.98
CA ALA A 11 -22.33 7.92 -0.73
C ALA A 11 -23.31 9.11 -0.68
N LYS A 12 -24.43 9.05 -1.41
CA LYS A 12 -25.46 10.11 -1.42
C LYS A 12 -26.27 10.14 -0.12
N GLY A 13 -26.56 8.98 0.48
CA GLY A 13 -27.31 8.91 1.74
C GLY A 13 -26.60 9.57 2.93
N LEU A 14 -25.28 9.49 2.98
CA LEU A 14 -24.47 10.06 4.06
C LEU A 14 -24.41 11.60 4.02
N GLN A 15 -24.52 12.22 2.85
CA GLN A 15 -24.45 13.67 2.71
C GLN A 15 -25.77 14.37 3.13
N GLN A 16 -26.90 13.67 3.04
CA GLN A 16 -28.22 14.23 3.38
C GLN A 16 -28.49 14.26 4.89
N GLN A 17 -27.81 13.43 5.68
CA GLN A 17 -27.98 13.39 7.14
C GLN A 17 -27.22 14.53 7.88
N ALA A 18 -26.24 15.17 7.24
CA ALA A 18 -25.42 16.22 7.84
C ALA A 18 -26.11 17.60 7.92
N GLN A 19 -27.25 17.81 7.25
CA GLN A 19 -27.90 19.13 7.18
C GLN A 19 -29.14 19.30 8.07
N GLY A 20 -29.52 18.29 8.89
CA GLY A 20 -30.75 18.33 9.70
C GLY A 20 -30.64 18.86 11.13
N ALA A 21 -29.44 19.12 11.66
CA ALA A 21 -29.26 19.39 13.11
C ALA A 21 -29.20 20.89 13.44
N ARG A 22 -30.34 21.59 13.34
CA ARG A 22 -30.56 22.89 14.01
C ARG A 22 -31.99 22.97 14.55
N GLY A 23 -32.16 22.84 15.87
CA GLY A 23 -33.41 23.25 16.53
C GLY A 23 -33.74 22.58 17.86
N ALA A 24 -33.42 23.27 18.96
CA ALA A 24 -34.20 23.43 20.21
C ALA A 24 -34.56 22.24 21.14
N GLY A 25 -34.06 22.34 22.38
CA GLY A 25 -34.92 22.33 23.59
C GLY A 25 -34.90 21.10 24.52
N GLY A 26 -34.50 21.30 25.78
CA GLY A 26 -35.20 20.72 26.95
C GLY A 26 -34.57 19.59 27.77
N HIS A 27 -34.03 19.96 28.95
CA HIS A 27 -34.04 19.29 30.26
C HIS A 27 -33.58 17.82 30.49
N GLY A 28 -32.44 17.68 31.20
CA GLY A 28 -32.42 17.12 32.57
C GLY A 28 -31.99 15.66 32.80
N ARG A 29 -30.71 15.46 33.22
CA ARG A 29 -30.24 14.81 34.48
C ARG A 29 -28.79 14.28 34.34
N PRO A 30 -27.99 14.30 35.42
CA PRO A 30 -26.56 13.98 35.38
C PRO A 30 -26.31 12.49 35.68
N GLY A 31 -25.36 11.88 34.98
CA GLY A 31 -24.95 10.50 35.22
C GLY A 31 -23.64 10.16 34.55
N THR A 32 -22.56 10.19 35.36
CA THR A 32 -21.30 9.44 35.19
C THR A 32 -20.51 9.65 33.90
N GLY A 33 -19.54 10.56 33.99
CA GLY A 33 -18.40 10.61 33.10
C GLY A 33 -17.40 9.48 33.37
N SER A 34 -17.06 8.77 32.30
CA SER A 34 -15.79 8.09 32.04
C SER A 34 -15.77 8.00 30.52
N GLY A 35 -15.17 8.95 29.81
CA GLY A 35 -13.73 9.13 29.75
C GLY A 35 -13.34 8.62 28.35
N GLY A 36 -13.14 9.56 27.43
CA GLY A 36 -13.30 9.34 26.00
C GLY A 36 -12.30 8.40 25.35
N HIS A 37 -12.65 7.91 24.16
CA HIS A 37 -11.67 7.57 23.12
C HIS A 37 -12.04 8.36 21.87
N GLY A 38 -11.37 9.51 21.73
CA GLY A 38 -11.21 10.14 20.43
C GLY A 38 -10.33 9.27 19.53
N ARG A 39 -10.76 9.16 18.27
CA ARG A 39 -9.94 9.02 17.06
C ARG A 39 -8.95 7.83 17.00
N SER A 40 -9.25 6.85 16.16
CA SER A 40 -8.20 6.05 15.51
C SER A 40 -8.58 5.69 14.08
N GLY A 41 -8.01 6.43 13.12
CA GLY A 41 -7.99 6.06 11.70
C GLY A 41 -7.03 4.91 11.39
N GLY A 42 -6.68 4.07 12.38
CA GLY A 42 -5.72 2.97 12.24
C GLY A 42 -6.32 1.62 11.84
N GLY A 43 -7.62 1.39 12.08
CA GLY A 43 -8.28 0.12 11.71
C GLY A 43 -8.40 -0.07 10.19
N SER A 44 -8.72 1.00 9.47
CA SER A 44 -8.98 0.94 8.03
C SER A 44 -7.76 0.52 7.21
N LYS A 45 -6.55 0.99 7.56
CA LYS A 45 -5.33 0.66 6.79
C LYS A 45 -4.91 -0.80 6.97
N ALA A 46 -4.95 -1.33 8.19
CA ALA A 46 -4.65 -2.74 8.44
C ALA A 46 -5.67 -3.68 7.77
N GLN A 47 -6.95 -3.32 7.80
CA GLN A 47 -8.01 -4.05 7.09
C GLN A 47 -7.85 -3.97 5.56
N LEU A 48 -7.42 -2.81 5.03
CA LEU A 48 -7.08 -2.66 3.62
C LEU A 48 -5.90 -3.55 3.25
N VAL A 49 -4.80 -3.51 4.00
CA VAL A 49 -3.61 -4.38 3.77
C VAL A 49 -4.00 -5.86 3.74
N SER A 50 -4.83 -6.31 4.68
CA SER A 50 -5.35 -7.69 4.69
C SER A 50 -6.17 -8.01 3.44
N THR A 51 -7.04 -7.09 3.01
CA THR A 51 -7.88 -7.28 1.82
C THR A 51 -7.03 -7.33 0.54
N LEU A 52 -6.04 -6.43 0.41
CA LEU A 52 -5.12 -6.39 -0.72
C LEU A 52 -4.28 -7.67 -0.77
N LYS A 53 -3.82 -8.17 0.38
CA LYS A 53 -3.11 -9.47 0.46
C LYS A 53 -3.97 -10.63 -0.05
N SER A 54 -5.25 -10.70 0.31
CA SER A 54 -6.14 -11.75 -0.22
C SER A 54 -6.37 -11.65 -1.73
N GLN A 55 -6.50 -10.43 -2.27
CA GLN A 55 -6.61 -10.21 -3.72
C GLN A 55 -5.34 -10.64 -4.46
N LEU A 56 -4.17 -10.28 -3.94
CA LEU A 56 -2.88 -10.72 -4.42
C LEU A 56 -2.81 -12.25 -4.51
N THR A 57 -3.14 -12.95 -3.42
CA THR A 57 -3.13 -14.43 -3.39
C THR A 57 -4.10 -15.04 -4.41
N SER A 58 -5.25 -14.42 -4.65
CA SER A 58 -6.22 -14.89 -5.66
C SER A 58 -5.67 -14.75 -7.09
N LEU A 59 -4.87 -13.71 -7.35
CA LEU A 59 -4.24 -13.43 -8.65
C LEU A 59 -2.86 -14.08 -8.81
N LYS A 60 -2.37 -14.81 -7.80
CA LYS A 60 -1.05 -15.45 -7.79
C LYS A 60 -0.77 -16.28 -9.04
N THR A 61 -1.77 -16.95 -9.62
CA THR A 61 -1.58 -17.77 -10.83
C THR A 61 -1.23 -16.95 -12.07
N GLU A 62 -1.72 -15.71 -12.15
CA GLU A 62 -1.50 -14.78 -13.26
C GLU A 62 -0.25 -13.93 -13.07
N LEU A 63 0.14 -13.66 -11.81
CA LEU A 63 1.29 -12.86 -11.40
C LEU A 63 2.61 -13.65 -11.44
N LYS A 64 2.95 -14.16 -12.62
CA LYS A 64 4.18 -14.94 -12.88
C LYS A 64 5.11 -14.30 -13.92
N SER A 65 4.85 -13.06 -14.30
CA SER A 65 5.70 -12.35 -15.26
C SER A 65 7.02 -11.91 -14.60
N GLY A 66 8.10 -11.93 -15.38
CA GLY A 66 9.39 -11.36 -14.92
C GLY A 66 9.28 -9.86 -14.61
N ALA A 67 8.42 -9.13 -15.34
CA ALA A 67 8.17 -7.71 -15.12
C ALA A 67 7.52 -7.46 -13.75
N TYR A 68 6.55 -8.28 -13.34
CA TYR A 68 5.92 -8.20 -12.02
C TYR A 68 6.93 -8.46 -10.91
N ARG A 69 7.77 -9.49 -11.06
CA ARG A 69 8.84 -9.80 -10.09
C ARG A 69 9.78 -8.62 -9.92
N ASP A 70 10.31 -8.11 -11.03
CA ASP A 70 11.31 -7.04 -11.01
C ASP A 70 10.70 -5.73 -10.47
N ALA A 71 9.47 -5.39 -10.89
CA ALA A 71 8.73 -4.24 -10.38
C ALA A 71 8.38 -4.36 -8.88
N SER A 72 8.00 -5.55 -8.40
CA SER A 72 7.69 -5.78 -6.98
C SER A 72 8.94 -5.61 -6.12
N MET A 73 10.10 -6.11 -6.59
CA MET A 73 11.36 -5.95 -5.86
C MET A 73 11.83 -4.50 -5.83
N ALA A 74 11.70 -3.79 -6.96
CA ALA A 74 11.97 -2.36 -7.04
C ALA A 74 11.05 -1.54 -6.11
N MET A 75 9.77 -1.90 -6.02
CA MET A 75 8.80 -1.28 -5.12
C MET A 75 9.16 -1.49 -3.65
N CYS A 76 9.52 -2.72 -3.27
CA CYS A 76 9.94 -3.01 -1.90
C CYS A 76 11.23 -2.26 -1.51
N ALA A 77 12.19 -2.15 -2.44
CA ALA A 77 13.40 -1.38 -2.21
C ALA A 77 13.13 0.12 -2.06
N LEU A 78 12.21 0.68 -2.85
CA LEU A 78 11.80 2.08 -2.73
C LEU A 78 11.12 2.39 -1.39
N VAL A 79 10.28 1.47 -0.89
CA VAL A 79 9.65 1.61 0.43
C VAL A 79 10.71 1.53 1.53
N ALA A 80 11.62 0.56 1.43
CA ALA A 80 12.74 0.39 2.38
C ALA A 80 13.75 1.55 2.36
N ALA A 81 13.71 2.41 1.34
CA ALA A 81 14.57 3.59 1.21
C ALA A 81 13.77 4.89 1.29
N ALA A 82 12.50 4.84 1.71
CA ALA A 82 11.60 5.99 1.63
C ALA A 82 12.08 7.18 2.48
N ASP A 83 12.78 6.90 3.58
CA ASP A 83 13.37 7.89 4.48
C ASP A 83 14.73 8.44 3.98
N GLY A 84 15.25 7.90 2.88
CA GLY A 84 16.50 8.30 2.24
C GLY A 84 17.73 7.48 2.65
N ASN A 85 17.60 6.51 3.56
CA ASN A 85 18.66 5.55 3.89
C ASN A 85 18.08 4.13 3.86
N VAL A 86 18.94 3.12 3.76
CA VAL A 86 18.50 1.73 3.92
C VAL A 86 19.38 1.05 4.94
N ASP A 87 18.84 0.88 6.14
CA ASP A 87 19.54 0.19 7.21
C ASP A 87 19.50 -1.33 7.01
N PRO A 88 20.53 -2.08 7.45
CA PRO A 88 20.54 -3.53 7.36
C PRO A 88 19.33 -4.20 8.03
N ALA A 89 18.81 -3.58 9.11
CA ALA A 89 17.64 -4.05 9.82
C ALA A 89 16.37 -3.93 8.97
N GLU A 90 16.14 -2.77 8.33
CA GLU A 90 15.02 -2.58 7.42
C GLU A 90 15.12 -3.50 6.21
N ARG A 91 16.33 -3.66 5.65
CA ARG A 91 16.60 -4.59 4.55
C ARG A 91 16.17 -6.02 4.91
N GLN A 92 16.56 -6.52 6.08
CA GLN A 92 16.19 -7.86 6.54
C GLN A 92 14.68 -7.99 6.82
N HIS A 93 14.07 -6.93 7.35
CA HIS A 93 12.64 -6.89 7.60
C HIS A 93 11.84 -7.00 6.31
N VAL A 94 12.12 -6.13 5.33
CA VAL A 94 11.46 -6.14 4.01
C VAL A 94 11.72 -7.44 3.25
N GLU A 95 12.94 -7.97 3.32
CA GLU A 95 13.27 -9.28 2.75
C GLU A 95 12.41 -10.40 3.34
N SER A 96 12.19 -10.39 4.66
CA SER A 96 11.33 -11.36 5.34
C SER A 96 9.87 -11.22 4.88
N LEU A 97 9.37 -9.99 4.70
CA LEU A 97 8.01 -9.73 4.20
C LEU A 97 7.82 -10.21 2.77
N ILE A 98 8.82 -10.03 1.91
CA ILE A 98 8.84 -10.52 0.53
C ILE A 98 8.74 -12.05 0.51
N LEU A 99 9.53 -12.75 1.34
CA LEU A 99 9.54 -14.21 1.39
C LEU A 99 8.26 -14.81 1.97
N ASN A 100 7.62 -14.08 2.89
CA ASN A 100 6.33 -14.43 3.47
C ASN A 100 5.12 -14.06 2.57
N ASN A 101 5.35 -13.44 1.41
CA ASN A 101 4.30 -13.12 0.46
C ASN A 101 4.03 -14.31 -0.47
N ASP A 102 2.83 -14.89 -0.34
CA ASP A 102 2.42 -16.05 -1.14
C ASP A 102 2.56 -15.82 -2.64
N VAL A 103 2.31 -14.61 -3.16
CA VAL A 103 2.41 -14.32 -4.59
C VAL A 103 3.84 -14.40 -5.09
N LEU A 104 4.79 -13.91 -4.30
CA LEU A 104 6.20 -13.87 -4.66
C LEU A 104 6.85 -15.26 -4.57
N GLN A 105 6.27 -16.19 -3.80
CA GLN A 105 6.69 -17.60 -3.79
C GLN A 105 6.54 -18.33 -5.13
N ASN A 106 5.91 -17.73 -6.14
CA ASN A 106 5.98 -18.22 -7.52
C ASN A 106 7.40 -18.19 -8.11
N PHE A 107 8.29 -17.37 -7.53
CA PHE A 107 9.66 -17.19 -7.97
C PHE A 107 10.64 -17.72 -6.93
N PRO A 108 11.86 -18.14 -7.33
CA PRO A 108 12.87 -18.57 -6.38
C PRO A 108 13.24 -17.43 -5.42
N SER A 109 13.21 -17.71 -4.12
CA SER A 109 13.58 -16.77 -3.06
C SER A 109 14.96 -16.15 -3.29
N GLU A 110 15.94 -16.95 -3.71
CA GLU A 110 17.29 -16.51 -4.08
C GLU A 110 17.27 -15.37 -5.12
N GLN A 111 16.43 -15.48 -6.15
CA GLN A 111 16.32 -14.46 -7.19
C GLN A 111 15.68 -13.18 -6.66
N LEU A 112 14.66 -13.31 -5.80
CA LEU A 112 14.01 -12.17 -5.15
C LEU A 112 15.01 -11.42 -4.27
N ARG A 113 15.74 -12.13 -3.41
CA ARG A 113 16.79 -11.57 -2.55
C ARG A 113 17.84 -10.85 -3.38
N GLN A 114 18.37 -11.47 -4.43
CA GLN A 114 19.38 -10.83 -5.29
C GLN A 114 18.87 -9.55 -5.96
N ARG A 115 17.62 -9.54 -6.45
CA ARG A 115 17.02 -8.37 -7.10
C ARG A 115 16.75 -7.24 -6.13
N PHE A 116 16.17 -7.57 -4.98
CA PHE A 116 15.94 -6.61 -3.90
C PHE A 116 17.26 -5.99 -3.42
N ASN A 117 18.25 -6.83 -3.08
CA ASN A 117 19.56 -6.36 -2.63
C ASN A 117 20.23 -5.48 -3.67
N LYS A 118 20.15 -5.82 -4.97
CA LYS A 118 20.67 -4.97 -6.04
C LYS A 118 20.06 -3.56 -6.02
N HIS A 119 18.74 -3.44 -5.90
CA HIS A 119 18.07 -2.13 -5.86
C HIS A 119 18.41 -1.35 -4.60
N VAL A 120 18.46 -2.03 -3.45
CA VAL A 120 18.90 -1.43 -2.19
C VAL A 120 20.33 -0.92 -2.30
N ASP A 121 21.27 -1.73 -2.79
CA ASP A 121 22.67 -1.34 -2.95
C ASP A 121 22.83 -0.13 -3.88
N GLN A 122 22.02 -0.05 -4.95
CA GLN A 122 21.98 1.11 -5.84
C GLN A 122 21.47 2.37 -5.13
N MET A 123 20.42 2.25 -4.31
CA MET A 123 19.88 3.37 -3.53
C MET A 123 20.84 3.82 -2.44
N SER A 124 21.54 2.88 -1.80
CA SER A 124 22.58 3.17 -0.79
C SER A 124 23.79 3.90 -1.40
N PHE A 125 24.14 3.59 -2.66
CA PHE A 125 25.22 4.28 -3.37
C PHE A 125 24.79 5.66 -3.89
N ASN A 126 23.64 5.72 -4.58
CA ASN A 126 23.08 6.96 -5.10
C ASN A 126 21.55 6.86 -5.09
N PHE A 127 20.94 7.45 -4.06
CA PHE A 127 19.50 7.40 -3.85
C PHE A 127 18.71 7.93 -5.06
N GLN A 128 19.13 9.05 -5.65
CA GLN A 128 18.44 9.66 -6.79
C GLN A 128 18.45 8.74 -8.01
N GLN A 129 19.60 8.14 -8.32
CA GLN A 129 19.72 7.21 -9.43
C GLN A 129 18.98 5.88 -9.15
N GLY A 130 19.17 5.29 -7.98
CA GLY A 130 18.51 4.05 -7.58
C GLY A 130 16.98 4.19 -7.58
N LYS A 131 16.47 5.32 -7.11
CA LYS A 131 15.04 5.67 -7.18
C LYS A 131 14.55 5.74 -8.62
N ALA A 132 15.27 6.43 -9.51
CA ALA A 132 14.89 6.54 -10.92
C ALA A 132 14.87 5.18 -11.63
N GLU A 133 15.88 4.32 -11.38
CA GLU A 133 15.95 2.97 -11.93
C GLU A 133 14.81 2.09 -11.39
N ALA A 134 14.50 2.16 -10.10
CA ALA A 134 13.39 1.43 -9.50
C ALA A 134 12.02 1.86 -10.08
N LEU A 135 11.80 3.17 -10.26
CA LEU A 135 10.58 3.67 -10.89
C LEU A 135 10.47 3.23 -12.36
N GLN A 136 11.59 3.13 -13.09
CA GLN A 136 11.59 2.59 -14.44
C GLN A 136 11.22 1.10 -14.47
N GLU A 137 11.70 0.29 -13.53
CA GLU A 137 11.28 -1.12 -13.41
C GLU A 137 9.79 -1.23 -13.09
N ILE A 138 9.28 -0.40 -12.17
CA ILE A 138 7.85 -0.32 -11.86
C ILE A 138 7.04 0.04 -13.11
N ALA A 139 7.49 1.02 -13.89
CA ALA A 139 6.81 1.43 -15.12
C ALA A 139 6.65 0.29 -16.15
N LYS A 140 7.52 -0.73 -16.13
CA LYS A 140 7.36 -1.90 -17.02
C LYS A 140 6.13 -2.74 -16.67
N ALA A 141 5.74 -2.78 -15.40
CA ALA A 141 4.53 -3.46 -14.96
C ALA A 141 3.25 -2.71 -15.36
N ALA A 142 3.33 -1.41 -15.70
CA ALA A 142 2.19 -0.61 -16.18
C ALA A 142 1.55 -1.19 -17.46
N LYS A 143 2.28 -2.01 -18.22
CA LYS A 143 1.77 -2.70 -19.41
C LYS A 143 0.59 -3.62 -19.11
N LYS A 144 0.47 -4.10 -17.87
CA LYS A 144 -0.62 -4.97 -17.43
C LYS A 144 -1.28 -4.36 -16.19
N PRO A 145 -2.54 -3.91 -16.27
CA PRO A 145 -3.20 -3.24 -15.14
C PRO A 145 -3.32 -4.15 -13.90
N THR A 146 -3.45 -5.46 -14.09
CA THR A 146 -3.46 -6.44 -12.99
C THR A 146 -2.12 -6.49 -12.27
N GLU A 147 -1.01 -6.52 -13.00
CA GLU A 147 0.34 -6.55 -12.41
C GLU A 147 0.68 -5.20 -11.78
N ALA A 148 0.34 -4.09 -12.43
CA ALA A 148 0.51 -2.74 -11.89
C ALA A 148 -0.16 -2.59 -10.51
N ARG A 149 -1.43 -2.99 -10.40
CA ARG A 149 -2.15 -2.96 -9.12
C ARG A 149 -1.48 -3.86 -8.09
N ALA A 150 -1.09 -5.06 -8.49
CA ALA A 150 -0.44 -6.01 -7.58
C ALA A 150 0.91 -5.49 -7.04
N VAL A 151 1.69 -4.76 -7.83
CA VAL A 151 2.95 -4.13 -7.39
C VAL A 151 2.68 -3.08 -6.30
N VAL A 152 1.72 -2.19 -6.51
CA VAL A 152 1.33 -1.18 -5.51
C VAL A 152 0.80 -1.86 -4.24
N GLN A 153 -0.06 -2.87 -4.38
CA GLN A 153 -0.59 -3.65 -3.27
C GLN A 153 0.53 -4.29 -2.45
N THR A 154 1.56 -4.83 -3.10
CA THR A 154 2.72 -5.40 -2.42
C THR A 154 3.46 -4.33 -1.63
N GLY A 155 3.67 -3.14 -2.20
CA GLY A 155 4.26 -2.01 -1.48
C GLY A 155 3.47 -1.61 -0.23
N PHE A 156 2.14 -1.60 -0.32
CA PHE A 156 1.26 -1.33 0.84
C PHE A 156 1.36 -2.38 1.93
N VAL A 157 1.43 -3.67 1.56
CA VAL A 157 1.57 -4.76 2.52
C VAL A 157 2.92 -4.67 3.24
N VAL A 158 3.97 -4.27 2.52
CA VAL A 158 5.30 -4.09 3.09
C VAL A 158 5.35 -2.88 4.02
N ALA A 159 4.90 -1.71 3.56
CA ALA A 159 4.87 -0.48 4.37
C ALA A 159 3.94 -0.61 5.60
N GLY A 160 2.83 -1.35 5.45
CA GLY A 160 1.88 -1.57 6.53
C GLY A 160 2.22 -2.72 7.48
N ALA A 161 3.37 -3.38 7.31
CA ALA A 161 3.73 -4.57 8.08
C ALA A 161 3.86 -4.29 9.58
N ASP A 162 4.37 -3.10 9.94
CA ASP A 162 4.50 -2.65 11.32
C ASP A 162 3.20 -2.04 11.88
N GLY A 163 2.10 -2.08 11.11
CA GLY A 163 0.79 -1.59 11.50
C GLY A 163 0.57 -0.09 11.31
N TYR A 164 1.56 0.64 10.80
CA TYR A 164 1.45 2.05 10.43
C TYR A 164 2.28 2.33 9.19
N ILE A 165 1.77 3.19 8.30
CA ILE A 165 2.47 3.64 7.09
C ILE A 165 2.95 5.06 7.32
N ALA A 166 4.26 5.28 7.24
CA ALA A 166 4.88 6.58 7.41
C ALA A 166 4.60 7.52 6.22
N PRO A 167 4.60 8.85 6.44
CA PRO A 167 4.38 9.82 5.35
C PRO A 167 5.36 9.68 4.18
N ALA A 168 6.61 9.28 4.46
CA ALA A 168 7.62 9.02 3.45
C ALA A 168 7.25 7.84 2.54
N GLU A 169 6.78 6.74 3.13
CA GLU A 169 6.31 5.56 2.40
C GLU A 169 5.04 5.88 1.60
N GLU A 170 4.11 6.65 2.17
CA GLU A 170 2.93 7.11 1.44
C GLU A 170 3.29 7.94 0.21
N GLN A 171 4.33 8.76 0.29
CA GLN A 171 4.81 9.54 -0.84
C GLN A 171 5.40 8.64 -1.93
N VAL A 172 6.21 7.64 -1.56
CA VAL A 172 6.72 6.63 -2.48
C VAL A 172 5.58 5.84 -3.14
N LEU A 173 4.57 5.44 -2.37
CA LEU A 173 3.39 4.74 -2.87
C LEU A 173 2.59 5.61 -3.86
N ARG A 174 2.41 6.90 -3.56
CA ARG A 174 1.76 7.86 -4.48
C ARG A 174 2.55 8.04 -5.77
N GLU A 175 3.87 8.15 -5.69
CA GLU A 175 4.73 8.22 -6.88
C GLU A 175 4.62 6.95 -7.74
N ALA A 176 4.66 5.77 -7.12
CA ALA A 176 4.46 4.51 -7.83
C ALA A 176 3.09 4.42 -8.51
N CYS A 177 2.02 4.87 -7.84
CA CYS A 177 0.68 4.96 -8.43
C CYS A 177 0.69 5.88 -9.66
N SER A 178 1.34 7.05 -9.57
CA SER A 178 1.45 8.00 -10.68
C SER A 178 2.19 7.40 -11.88
N VAL A 179 3.29 6.67 -11.63
CA VAL A 179 4.07 6.01 -12.68
C VAL A 179 3.27 4.91 -13.38
N LEU A 180 2.45 4.19 -12.63
CA LEU A 180 1.61 3.10 -13.13
C LEU A 180 0.27 3.56 -13.73
N GLY A 181 -0.04 4.86 -13.64
CA GLY A 181 -1.33 5.41 -14.07
C GLY A 181 -2.53 4.93 -13.22
N LEU A 182 -2.28 4.61 -11.95
CA LEU A 182 -3.31 4.17 -11.00
C LEU A 182 -3.75 5.33 -10.11
N SER A 183 -5.01 5.34 -9.71
CA SER A 183 -5.51 6.35 -8.77
C SER A 183 -5.11 5.99 -7.35
N ALA A 184 -4.34 6.86 -6.68
CA ALA A 184 -3.94 6.71 -5.29
C ALA A 184 -5.14 6.56 -4.32
N GLN A 185 -6.29 7.13 -4.71
CA GLN A 185 -7.55 7.03 -3.97
C GLN A 185 -8.07 5.58 -3.88
N GLU A 186 -7.73 4.70 -4.83
CA GLU A 186 -8.08 3.27 -4.79
C GLU A 186 -7.44 2.56 -3.58
N PHE A 187 -6.37 3.15 -3.04
CA PHE A 187 -5.59 2.59 -1.93
C PHE A 187 -5.67 3.42 -0.64
N GLY A 188 -6.50 4.46 -0.62
CA GLY A 188 -6.69 5.32 0.55
C GLY A 188 -5.56 6.35 0.77
N LEU A 189 -4.87 6.74 -0.31
CA LEU A 189 -3.83 7.80 -0.34
C LEU A 189 -4.32 9.11 -0.94
#